data_AF-A0A353PUZ6-F1
#
_entry.id   AF-A0A353PUZ6-F1
#
_cell.length_a   1.000
_cell.length_b   1.000
_cell.length_c   1.000
_cell.angle_alpha   90.00
_cell.angle_beta   90.00
_cell.angle_gamma   90.00
#
_symmetry.space_group_name_H-M   'P 1'
#
loop_
_entity.id
_entity.type
_entity.pdbx_description
1 polymer ?
#
loop_
_entity_poly.entity_id
_entity_poly.type
_entity_poly.pdbx_seq_one_letter_code
_entity_poly.pdbx_strand_id
1 'polypeptide(L)'
;MFFFKNLCMRDFRPKGKQIASLLLFLLFSLSFFSCEGETLPIHDLEIKKANGDTLLLKAEIAIKEEDQMKGLMFRKSVPDGTAMLFVFDKDKIARFWMKDTP
;
A
#
# COMPACT_ATOMS: atom_id res chain seq x y z
N MET A 1 39.22 -21.07 2.42
CA MET A 1 39.87 -19.74 2.53
C MET A 1 40.52 -19.43 1.19
N PHE A 2 40.07 -18.34 0.54
CA PHE A 2 40.49 -17.73 -0.74
C PHE A 2 40.39 -18.60 -2.03
N PHE A 3 39.40 -18.41 -2.91
CA PHE A 3 39.04 -17.24 -3.76
C PHE A 3 40.04 -17.01 -4.89
N PHE A 4 39.67 -17.40 -6.13
CA PHE A 4 39.96 -16.61 -7.32
C PHE A 4 38.85 -16.79 -8.36
N LYS A 5 38.50 -15.65 -8.95
CA LYS A 5 37.42 -15.36 -9.89
C LYS A 5 37.80 -15.74 -11.33
N ASN A 6 36.76 -16.10 -12.07
CA ASN A 6 36.43 -15.72 -13.46
C ASN A 6 37.25 -16.18 -14.67
N LEU A 7 36.46 -16.55 -15.69
CA LEU A 7 36.65 -16.47 -17.14
C LEU A 7 37.42 -17.61 -17.84
N CYS A 8 36.65 -18.61 -18.27
CA CYS A 8 36.74 -19.07 -19.64
C CYS A 8 35.31 -19.27 -20.18
N MET A 9 34.95 -18.39 -21.11
CA MET A 9 33.69 -18.44 -21.86
C MET A 9 33.53 -19.80 -22.53
N ARG A 10 32.42 -20.49 -22.22
CA ARG A 10 31.91 -21.56 -23.09
C ARG A 10 30.83 -20.94 -23.97
N ASP A 11 31.17 -20.75 -25.24
CA ASP A 11 30.24 -20.43 -26.32
C ASP A 11 29.10 -21.45 -26.36
N PHE A 12 27.97 -21.11 -25.75
CA PHE A 12 26.75 -21.90 -25.85
C PHE A 12 25.88 -21.28 -26.94
N ARG A 13 26.06 -21.75 -28.18
CA ARG A 13 25.22 -21.45 -29.34
C ARG A 13 23.74 -21.66 -28.99
N PRO A 14 22.90 -20.62 -28.92
CA PRO A 14 21.48 -20.81 -28.65
C PRO A 14 20.81 -21.29 -29.94
N LYS A 15 20.33 -22.54 -29.96
CA LYS A 15 19.39 -23.00 -31.00
C LYS A 15 18.12 -22.14 -30.91
N GLY A 16 17.70 -21.58 -32.05
CA GLY A 16 16.64 -20.56 -32.21
C GLY A 16 15.23 -20.85 -31.65
N LYS A 17 15.05 -21.89 -30.85
CA LYS A 17 13.82 -22.18 -30.07
C LYS A 17 13.83 -21.59 -28.65
N GLN A 18 15.01 -21.27 -28.11
CA GLN A 18 15.13 -20.81 -26.71
C GLN A 18 14.88 -19.29 -26.55
N ILE A 19 15.02 -18.51 -27.62
CA ILE A 19 14.91 -17.04 -27.59
C ILE A 19 13.44 -16.59 -27.48
N ALA A 20 12.54 -17.32 -28.14
CA ALA A 20 11.10 -17.07 -28.09
C ALA A 20 10.49 -17.35 -26.70
N SER A 21 11.01 -18.36 -25.99
CA SER A 21 10.58 -18.72 -24.63
C SER A 21 11.02 -17.66 -23.59
N LEU A 22 12.24 -17.12 -23.75
CA LEU A 22 12.77 -16.08 -22.86
C LEU A 22 12.04 -14.74 -23.04
N LEU A 23 11.66 -14.38 -24.27
CA LEU A 23 10.85 -13.19 -24.58
C LEU A 23 9.43 -13.29 -24.03
N LEU A 24 8.83 -14.48 -24.03
CA LEU A 24 7.49 -14.72 -23.48
C LEU A 24 7.47 -14.63 -21.94
N PHE A 25 8.53 -15.08 -21.27
CA PHE A 25 8.70 -14.92 -19.82
C PHE A 25 8.92 -13.45 -19.40
N LEU A 26 9.64 -12.68 -20.23
CA LEU A 26 9.93 -11.27 -19.98
C LEU A 26 8.71 -10.36 -20.22
N LEU A 27 7.79 -10.75 -21.11
CA LEU A 27 6.48 -10.11 -21.28
C LEU A 27 5.51 -10.45 -20.15
N PHE A 28 5.58 -11.64 -19.57
CA PHE A 28 4.71 -12.06 -18.46
C PHE A 28 5.07 -11.38 -17.12
N SER A 29 6.33 -11.00 -16.91
CA SER A 29 6.78 -10.36 -15.66
C SER A 29 6.40 -8.87 -15.56
N LEU A 30 6.15 -8.19 -16.68
CA LEU A 30 5.80 -6.76 -16.71
C LEU A 30 4.40 -6.43 -16.18
N SER A 31 3.55 -7.44 -15.94
CA SER A 31 2.14 -7.24 -15.55
C SER A 31 1.89 -7.15 -14.04
N PHE A 32 2.90 -7.32 -13.18
CA PHE A 32 2.70 -7.49 -11.74
C PHE A 32 2.98 -6.26 -10.86
N PHE A 33 3.32 -5.11 -11.43
CA PHE A 33 3.48 -3.86 -10.67
C PHE A 33 2.38 -2.87 -11.04
N SER A 34 1.15 -3.15 -10.61
CA SER A 34 0.18 -2.08 -10.43
C SER A 34 -0.01 -1.90 -8.92
N CYS A 35 0.64 -0.88 -8.38
CA CYS A 35 0.45 -0.40 -7.02
C CYS A 35 -0.11 1.01 -7.14
N GLU A 36 -1.43 1.10 -7.27
CA GLU A 36 -2.14 2.37 -7.29
C GLU A 36 -2.34 2.81 -5.83
N GLY A 37 -1.90 4.03 -5.50
CA GLY A 37 -2.20 4.63 -4.21
C GLY A 37 -3.65 5.10 -4.19
N GLU A 38 -4.58 4.27 -3.71
CA GLU A 38 -5.99 4.70 -3.59
C GLU A 38 -6.10 5.93 -2.69
N THR A 39 -6.71 6.99 -3.24
CA THR A 39 -7.03 8.22 -2.51
C THR A 39 -8.47 8.12 -2.03
N LEU A 40 -8.66 8.20 -0.71
CA LEU A 40 -9.98 8.12 -0.09
C LEU A 40 -10.70 9.47 -0.16
N PRO A 41 -12.05 9.46 -0.20
CA PRO A 41 -12.83 10.69 -0.13
C PRO A 41 -12.58 11.38 1.22
N ILE A 42 -12.35 12.69 1.19
CA ILE A 42 -12.13 13.52 2.38
C ILE A 42 -13.40 14.33 2.66
N HIS A 43 -13.84 14.32 3.91
CA HIS A 43 -14.97 15.11 4.39
C HIS A 43 -14.59 15.97 5.58
N ASP A 44 -15.18 17.16 5.68
CA ASP A 44 -15.07 18.00 6.86
C ASP A 44 -15.97 17.43 7.97
N LEU A 45 -15.38 17.19 9.14
CA LEU A 45 -16.06 16.69 10.34
C LEU A 45 -16.02 17.74 11.45
N GLU A 46 -17.13 17.80 12.18
CA GLU A 46 -17.28 18.65 13.36
C GLU A 46 -17.47 17.78 14.60
N ILE A 47 -16.55 17.86 15.56
CA ILE A 47 -16.68 17.21 16.88
C ILE A 47 -17.11 18.27 17.89
N LYS A 48 -18.35 18.13 18.37
CA LYS A 48 -18.88 18.94 19.47
C LYS A 48 -18.50 18.31 20.80
N LYS A 49 -17.70 19.03 21.58
CA LYS A 49 -17.25 18.59 22.91
C LYS A 49 -18.29 18.93 23.96
N ALA A 50 -18.28 18.19 25.08
CA ALA A 50 -19.21 18.41 26.18
C ALA A 50 -19.07 19.80 26.85
N ASN A 51 -17.90 20.43 26.73
CA ASN A 51 -17.65 21.78 27.24
C ASN A 51 -18.17 22.91 26.31
N GLY A 52 -18.78 22.56 25.17
CA GLY A 52 -19.29 23.52 24.19
C GLY A 52 -18.30 23.92 23.09
N ASP A 53 -17.04 23.47 23.16
CA ASP A 53 -16.07 23.72 22.10
C ASP A 53 -16.34 22.84 20.88
N THR A 54 -16.01 23.37 19.70
CA THR A 54 -16.06 22.64 18.44
C THR A 54 -14.65 22.41 17.89
N LEU A 55 -14.37 21.17 17.48
CA LEU A 55 -13.16 20.81 16.74
C LEU A 55 -13.52 20.47 15.29
N LEU A 56 -12.85 21.13 14.34
CA LEU A 56 -13.00 20.87 12.91
C LEU A 56 -11.85 19.99 12.42
N LEU A 57 -12.18 18.93 11.68
CA LEU A 57 -11.22 17.96 11.15
C LEU A 57 -11.51 17.67 9.68
N LYS A 58 -10.48 17.33 8.92
CA LYS A 58 -10.61 16.76 7.57
C LYS A 58 -10.37 15.27 7.64
N ALA A 59 -11.41 14.48 7.44
CA ALA A 59 -11.36 13.04 7.60
C ALA A 59 -11.43 12.29 6.27
N GLU A 60 -10.48 11.39 6.03
CA GLU A 60 -10.59 10.37 4.99
C GLU A 60 -11.63 9.31 5.40
N ILE A 61 -12.51 8.86 4.51
CA ILE A 61 -13.58 7.91 4.84
C ILE A 61 -13.22 6.51 4.35
N ALA A 62 -13.00 5.59 5.29
CA ALA A 62 -12.69 4.19 5.03
C ALA A 62 -13.95 3.32 5.17
N ILE A 63 -14.60 3.05 4.04
CA ILE A 63 -15.83 2.23 3.98
C ILE A 63 -15.51 0.79 3.58
N LYS A 64 -14.60 0.57 2.62
CA LYS A 64 -14.23 -0.79 2.20
C LYS A 64 -13.36 -1.45 3.26
N GLU A 65 -13.43 -2.78 3.37
CA GLU A 65 -12.62 -3.55 4.30
C GLU A 65 -11.11 -3.35 4.06
N GLU A 66 -10.68 -3.27 2.79
CA GLU A 66 -9.29 -3.04 2.40
C GLU A 66 -8.76 -1.69 2.94
N ASP A 67 -9.57 -0.63 2.84
CA ASP A 67 -9.24 0.70 3.33
C ASP A 67 -9.19 0.74 4.85
N GLN A 68 -10.11 0.03 5.51
CA GLN A 68 -10.15 -0.09 6.97
C GLN A 68 -8.95 -0.86 7.52
N MET A 69 -8.56 -1.94 6.85
CA MET A 69 -7.37 -2.74 7.20
C MET A 69 -6.09 -1.95 6.99
N LYS A 70 -6.03 -1.13 5.93
CA LYS A 70 -4.91 -0.25 5.65
C LYS A 70 -4.79 0.86 6.68
N GLY A 71 -5.89 1.52 6.99
CA GLY A 71 -5.87 2.67 7.89
C GLY A 71 -4.84 3.71 7.43
N LEU A 72 -4.03 4.19 8.38
CA LEU A 72 -2.97 5.16 8.13
C LEU A 72 -1.58 4.52 7.95
N MET A 73 -1.51 3.23 7.64
CA MET A 73 -0.23 2.56 7.42
C MET A 73 0.57 3.18 6.27
N PHE A 74 1.89 3.19 6.41
CA PHE A 74 2.85 3.73 5.43
C PHE A 74 2.73 5.22 5.12
N ARG A 75 1.97 5.98 5.91
CA ARG A 75 1.99 7.45 5.84
C ARG A 75 3.33 7.96 6.34
N LYS A 76 3.81 9.06 5.75
CA LYS A 76 5.02 9.74 6.21
C LYS A 76 4.77 10.52 7.51
N SER A 77 3.56 11.04 7.68
CA SER A 77 3.08 11.77 8.85
C SER A 77 1.56 11.90 8.80
N VAL A 78 0.96 12.27 9.93
CA VAL A 78 -0.46 12.60 10.07
C VAL A 78 -0.54 14.05 10.56
N PRO A 79 -0.84 15.03 9.69
CA PRO A 79 -0.91 16.44 10.08
C PRO A 79 -2.05 16.72 11.07
N ASP A 80 -1.86 17.72 11.92
CA ASP A 80 -2.91 18.21 12.80
C ASP A 80 -4.15 18.66 12.00
N GLY A 81 -5.33 18.43 12.57
CA GLY A 81 -6.60 18.75 11.89
C GLY A 81 -7.00 17.75 10.82
N THR A 82 -6.26 16.65 10.64
CA THR A 82 -6.64 15.53 9.76
C THR A 82 -7.05 14.30 10.57
N ALA A 83 -7.87 13.43 9.96
CA ALA A 83 -8.34 12.21 10.56
C ALA A 83 -8.66 11.14 9.51
N MET A 84 -9.01 9.94 9.97
CA MET A 84 -9.65 8.91 9.16
C MET A 84 -10.86 8.37 9.92
N LEU A 85 -12.00 8.26 9.24
CA LEU A 85 -13.24 7.71 9.78
C LEU A 85 -13.48 6.31 9.22
N PHE A 86 -13.50 5.32 10.10
CA PHE A 86 -13.81 3.93 9.78
C PHE A 86 -15.32 3.72 9.90
N VAL A 87 -15.99 3.42 8.78
CA VAL A 87 -17.45 3.21 8.75
C VAL A 87 -17.75 1.73 8.66
N PHE A 88 -18.42 1.18 9.67
CA PHE A 88 -18.80 -0.23 9.71
C PHE A 88 -20.30 -0.40 9.44
N ASP A 89 -20.67 -1.40 8.64
CA ASP A 89 -22.08 -1.68 8.31
C ASP A 89 -22.95 -2.07 9.51
N LYS A 90 -22.31 -2.55 10.58
CA LYS A 90 -22.96 -2.99 11.80
C LYS A 90 -22.12 -2.65 13.02
N ASP A 91 -22.81 -2.41 14.13
CA ASP A 91 -22.18 -2.26 15.43
C ASP A 91 -21.39 -3.51 15.77
N LYS A 92 -20.11 -3.31 16.07
CA LYS A 92 -19.21 -4.39 16.44
C LYS A 92 -18.13 -3.87 17.39
N ILE A 93 -17.57 -4.79 18.16
CA ILE A 93 -16.34 -4.55 18.90
C ILE A 93 -15.19 -4.59 17.89
N ALA A 94 -14.82 -3.42 17.36
CA ALA A 94 -13.67 -3.27 16.48
C ALA A 94 -12.36 -3.37 17.26
N ARG A 95 -11.34 -3.99 16.66
CA ARG A 95 -9.98 -4.07 17.21
C ARG A 95 -9.05 -3.36 16.25
N PHE A 96 -8.34 -2.36 16.77
CA PHE A 96 -7.36 -1.60 16.01
C PHE A 96 -5.95 -2.00 16.47
N TRP A 97 -5.02 -1.92 15.53
CA TRP A 97 -3.59 -2.09 15.76
C TRP A 97 -2.86 -0.99 15.00
N MET A 98 -1.66 -0.63 15.46
CA MET A 98 -0.87 0.46 14.87
C MET A 98 0.31 -0.09 14.08
N LYS A 99 0.13 -1.24 13.41
CA LYS A 99 1.20 -1.83 12.60
C LYS A 99 1.52 -0.88 11.44
N ASP A 100 2.81 -0.55 11.29
CA ASP A 100 3.33 0.29 10.20
C ASP A 100 2.67 1.68 10.08
N THR A 101 2.10 2.19 11.18
CA THR A 101 1.54 3.55 11.26
C THR A 101 2.57 4.49 11.91
N PRO A 102 2.81 5.69 11.36
CA PRO A 102 3.80 6.65 11.88
C PRO A 102 3.42 7.25 13.24
#